data_AF-A6E6F5-F1
#
_entry.id   AF-A6E6F5-F1
#
_cell.length_a   1.000
_cell.length_b   1.000
_cell.length_c   1.000
_cell.angle_alpha   90.00
_cell.angle_beta   90.00
_cell.angle_gamma   90.00
#
_symmetry.space_group_name_H-M   'P 1'
#
loop_
_entity.id
_entity.type
_entity.pdbx_description
1 polymer ?
#
loop_
_entity_poly.entity_id
_entity_poly.type
_entity_poly.pdbx_seq_one_letter_code
_entity_poly.pdbx_strand_id
1 'polypeptide(L)'
;MKKYAYLIILSLATIFTACKKDKIEHANDFEKSFKAWTTFKNTSGNTYSYIVVTSSWTGYSTETTLRVVNGQITGRSYIAKGIKGNPSSVYVVEEWSEDVNALNTHESGAALLTLDQVYDLAKNDLLLKRSNVETSFEAKNNGLISSAGYVENGCQDDCFRGISIKSISNL
;
A
#
# COMPACT_ATOMS: atom_id res chain seq x y z
N MET A 1 47.97 50.30 -27.40
CA MET A 1 48.27 49.57 -26.16
C MET A 1 47.07 48.70 -25.77
N LYS A 2 47.32 47.39 -25.64
CA LYS A 2 46.51 46.32 -25.01
C LYS A 2 45.09 46.04 -25.54
N LYS A 3 45.04 45.24 -26.61
CA LYS A 3 44.10 44.10 -26.73
C LYS A 3 44.44 43.06 -25.65
N TYR A 4 43.52 42.12 -25.41
CA TYR A 4 43.57 40.96 -24.48
C TYR A 4 42.98 41.18 -23.08
N ALA A 5 41.72 40.75 -22.91
CA ALA A 5 41.26 40.00 -21.73
C ALA A 5 39.87 39.40 -21.99
N TYR A 6 39.78 38.46 -22.95
CA TYR A 6 38.80 37.37 -22.82
C TYR A 6 39.42 36.39 -21.82
N LEU A 7 38.75 36.09 -20.71
CA LEU A 7 38.87 34.79 -20.04
C LEU A 7 37.85 34.67 -18.89
N ILE A 8 36.79 33.92 -19.19
CA ILE A 8 36.21 32.84 -18.37
C ILE A 8 35.92 33.17 -16.90
N ILE A 9 34.63 33.32 -16.56
CA ILE A 9 33.99 32.54 -15.47
C ILE A 9 32.52 32.30 -15.87
N LEU A 10 32.30 31.30 -16.74
CA LEU A 10 31.01 30.60 -16.82
C LEU A 10 30.96 29.71 -15.57
N SER A 11 30.52 30.26 -14.45
CA SER A 11 30.28 29.47 -13.25
C SER A 11 29.09 28.56 -13.53
N LEU A 12 29.41 27.33 -13.95
CA LEU A 12 28.54 26.18 -13.93
C LEU A 12 27.77 26.20 -12.60
N ALA A 13 26.50 26.59 -12.65
CA ALA A 13 25.52 26.20 -11.66
C ALA A 13 25.25 24.70 -11.88
N THR A 14 26.22 23.86 -11.57
CA THR A 14 25.96 22.46 -11.27
C THR A 14 25.16 22.49 -9.98
N ILE A 15 23.84 22.55 -10.13
CA ILE A 15 22.92 22.17 -9.07
C ILE A 15 23.25 20.71 -8.80
N PHE A 16 24.12 20.48 -7.82
CA PHE A 16 24.25 19.19 -7.19
C PHE A 16 22.88 18.93 -6.56
N THR A 17 21.99 18.28 -7.31
CA THR A 17 20.93 17.50 -6.69
C THR A 17 21.67 16.42 -5.92
N ALA A 18 22.01 16.73 -4.67
CA ALA A 18 22.42 15.73 -3.73
C ALA A 18 21.30 14.69 -3.75
N CYS A 19 21.54 13.56 -4.40
CA CYS A 19 20.73 12.37 -4.24
C CYS A 19 20.79 12.05 -2.75
N LYS A 20 19.85 12.59 -1.98
CA LYS A 20 19.54 12.04 -0.67
C LYS A 20 19.30 10.57 -0.95
N LYS A 21 20.10 9.68 -0.34
CA LYS A 21 19.82 8.25 -0.39
C LYS A 21 18.36 8.09 0.01
N ASP A 22 17.54 7.64 -0.92
CA ASP A 22 16.12 7.43 -0.61
C ASP A 22 16.04 6.49 0.57
N LYS A 23 15.32 6.95 1.60
CA LYS A 23 15.08 6.19 2.84
C LYS A 23 14.07 5.06 2.61
N ILE A 24 13.53 4.96 1.40
CA ILE A 24 12.47 4.05 1.00
C ILE A 24 13.07 2.99 0.06
N GLU A 25 12.80 1.71 0.32
CA GLU A 25 12.98 0.63 -0.65
C GLU A 25 11.88 0.70 -1.72
N HIS A 26 12.22 0.31 -2.95
CA HIS A 26 11.30 0.37 -4.11
C HIS A 26 10.77 1.78 -4.44
N ALA A 27 11.52 2.84 -4.10
CA ALA A 27 11.09 4.23 -4.24
C ALA A 27 10.52 4.57 -5.63
N ASN A 28 11.19 4.14 -6.71
CA ASN A 28 10.74 4.41 -8.08
C ASN A 28 9.36 3.79 -8.38
N ASP A 29 9.10 2.58 -7.91
CA ASP A 29 7.84 1.88 -8.18
C ASP A 29 6.72 2.40 -7.28
N PHE A 30 7.05 2.75 -6.03
CA PHE A 30 6.14 3.49 -5.15
C PHE A 30 5.71 4.83 -5.79
N GLU A 31 6.65 5.62 -6.32
CA GLU A 31 6.34 6.92 -6.93
C GLU A 31 5.45 6.79 -8.17
N LYS A 32 5.70 5.79 -9.02
CA LYS A 32 4.81 5.48 -10.17
C LYS A 32 3.42 5.14 -9.68
N SER A 33 3.32 4.30 -8.65
CA SER A 33 2.04 3.89 -8.09
C SER A 33 1.28 5.05 -7.44
N PHE A 34 1.98 5.92 -6.73
CA PHE A 34 1.40 7.11 -6.11
C PHE A 34 0.84 8.11 -7.15
N LYS A 35 1.50 8.24 -8.31
CA LYS A 35 0.97 9.00 -9.45
C LYS A 35 -0.31 8.37 -10.01
N ALA A 36 -0.34 7.05 -10.16
CA ALA A 36 -1.54 6.32 -10.56
C ALA A 36 -2.69 6.53 -9.57
N TRP A 37 -2.40 6.47 -8.26
CA TRP A 37 -3.37 6.79 -7.20
C TRP A 37 -3.91 8.20 -7.31
N THR A 38 -3.06 9.20 -7.47
CA THR A 38 -3.50 10.60 -7.61
C THR A 38 -4.45 10.77 -8.78
N THR A 39 -4.18 10.08 -9.90
CA THR A 39 -5.04 10.09 -11.09
C THR A 39 -6.37 9.41 -10.80
N PHE A 40 -6.34 8.17 -10.29
CA PHE A 40 -7.54 7.41 -9.94
C PHE A 40 -8.43 8.14 -8.93
N LYS A 41 -7.83 8.74 -7.90
CA LYS A 41 -8.51 9.56 -6.89
C LYS A 41 -9.29 10.71 -7.52
N ASN A 42 -8.66 11.44 -8.45
CA ASN A 42 -9.32 12.55 -9.14
C ASN A 42 -10.44 12.07 -10.06
N THR A 43 -10.22 10.99 -10.82
CA THR A 43 -11.21 10.48 -11.77
C THR A 43 -12.40 9.79 -11.11
N SER A 44 -12.21 9.23 -9.91
CA SER A 44 -13.27 8.57 -9.13
C SER A 44 -14.03 9.54 -8.21
N GLY A 45 -13.65 10.81 -8.15
CA GLY A 45 -14.17 11.72 -7.12
C GLY A 45 -13.86 11.23 -5.70
N ASN A 46 -12.72 10.56 -5.53
CA ASN A 46 -12.28 9.94 -4.28
C ASN A 46 -13.31 8.94 -3.69
N THR A 47 -14.02 8.24 -4.58
CA THR A 47 -15.09 7.31 -4.24
C THR A 47 -14.78 5.95 -4.84
N TYR A 48 -14.57 4.93 -4.01
CA TYR A 48 -14.05 3.63 -4.45
C TYR A 48 -14.29 2.56 -3.39
N SER A 49 -14.11 1.30 -3.79
CA SER A 49 -14.05 0.17 -2.88
C SER A 49 -12.74 -0.58 -3.08
N TYR A 50 -12.19 -1.15 -2.01
CA TYR A 50 -11.01 -2.01 -2.12
C TYR A 50 -11.03 -3.15 -1.11
N ILE A 51 -10.33 -4.24 -1.43
CA ILE A 51 -10.34 -5.47 -0.65
C ILE A 51 -8.93 -5.75 -0.10
N VAL A 52 -8.78 -5.67 1.22
CA VAL A 52 -7.58 -6.12 1.93
C VAL A 52 -7.69 -7.61 2.20
N VAL A 53 -6.60 -8.35 2.02
CA VAL A 53 -6.57 -9.80 2.24
C VAL A 53 -5.43 -10.23 3.13
N THR A 54 -5.66 -11.30 3.88
CA THR A 54 -4.61 -12.05 4.57
C THR A 54 -4.77 -13.54 4.28
N SER A 55 -3.66 -14.27 4.35
CA SER A 55 -3.64 -15.72 4.19
C SER A 55 -2.58 -16.31 5.10
N SER A 56 -2.88 -17.47 5.68
CA SER A 56 -1.97 -18.27 6.48
C SER A 56 -1.65 -19.58 5.77
N TRP A 57 -0.45 -20.11 5.98
CA TRP A 57 -0.06 -21.45 5.51
C TRP A 57 -1.02 -22.56 5.99
N THR A 58 -1.70 -22.35 7.12
CA THR A 58 -2.68 -23.30 7.68
C THR A 58 -4.00 -23.35 6.89
N GLY A 59 -4.18 -22.48 5.90
CA GLY A 59 -5.41 -22.38 5.11
C GLY A 59 -6.43 -21.38 5.65
N TYR A 60 -6.12 -20.68 6.74
CA TYR A 60 -6.94 -19.54 7.18
C TYR A 60 -6.72 -18.34 6.27
N SER A 61 -7.78 -17.65 5.89
CA SER A 61 -7.71 -16.44 5.06
C SER A 61 -8.80 -15.45 5.42
N THR A 62 -8.56 -14.17 5.15
CA THR A 62 -9.54 -13.12 5.39
C THR A 62 -9.65 -12.18 4.18
N GLU A 63 -10.83 -11.63 3.96
CA GLU A 63 -11.05 -10.51 3.06
C GLU A 63 -11.80 -9.40 3.83
N THR A 64 -11.26 -8.19 3.83
CA THR A 64 -11.94 -6.99 4.34
C THR A 64 -12.19 -6.03 3.20
N THR A 65 -13.45 -5.79 2.85
CA THR A 65 -13.83 -4.80 1.84
C THR A 65 -14.12 -3.47 2.51
N LEU A 66 -13.49 -2.40 2.04
CA LEU A 66 -13.68 -1.04 2.54
C LEU A 66 -14.34 -0.18 1.46
N ARG A 67 -15.43 0.49 1.81
CA ARG A 67 -16.15 1.43 0.94
C ARG A 67 -15.79 2.86 1.31
N VAL A 68 -15.26 3.62 0.37
CA VAL A 68 -14.89 5.03 0.53
C VAL A 68 -15.75 5.88 -0.39
N VAL A 69 -16.38 6.93 0.15
CA VAL A 69 -17.18 7.90 -0.61
C VAL A 69 -16.68 9.29 -0.27
N ASN A 70 -16.33 10.07 -1.29
CA ASN A 70 -15.77 11.42 -1.14
C ASN A 70 -14.60 11.48 -0.14
N GLY A 71 -13.75 10.45 -0.13
CA GLY A 71 -12.60 10.34 0.78
C GLY A 71 -12.91 9.91 2.20
N GLN A 72 -14.16 9.56 2.53
CA GLN A 72 -14.54 9.08 3.85
C GLN A 72 -14.96 7.61 3.77
N ILE A 73 -14.51 6.82 4.74
CA ILE A 73 -14.96 5.42 4.84
C ILE A 73 -16.44 5.42 5.28
N THR A 74 -17.27 4.72 4.52
CA THR A 74 -18.74 4.65 4.71
C THR A 74 -19.24 3.22 4.89
N GLY A 75 -18.34 2.25 4.90
CA GLY A 75 -18.67 0.87 5.17
C GLY A 75 -17.45 -0.03 5.17
N ARG A 76 -17.57 -1.14 5.89
CA ARG A 76 -16.57 -2.21 5.97
C ARG A 76 -17.31 -3.54 5.98
N SER A 77 -16.87 -4.52 5.21
CA SER A 77 -17.36 -5.89 5.35
C SER A 77 -16.19 -6.85 5.47
N TYR A 78 -16.40 -7.95 6.18
CA TYR A 78 -15.35 -8.89 6.52
C TYR A 78 -15.85 -10.31 6.32
N ILE A 79 -14.96 -11.16 5.81
CA ILE A 79 -15.16 -12.59 5.76
C ILE A 79 -13.85 -13.31 6.10
N ALA A 80 -13.91 -14.21 7.06
CA ALA A 80 -12.86 -15.16 7.39
C ALA A 80 -13.24 -16.54 6.85
N LYS A 81 -12.27 -17.23 6.26
CA LYS A 81 -12.45 -18.58 5.72
C LYS A 81 -11.37 -19.51 6.24
N GLY A 82 -11.74 -20.75 6.51
CA GLY A 82 -10.83 -21.83 6.88
C GLY A 82 -10.96 -23.02 5.93
N ILE A 83 -10.00 -23.92 5.99
CA ILE A 83 -9.96 -25.16 5.21
C ILE A 83 -10.21 -26.36 6.14
N LYS A 84 -11.08 -27.29 5.75
CA LYS A 84 -11.38 -28.51 6.52
C LYS A 84 -10.87 -29.76 5.80
N GLY A 85 -9.71 -30.26 6.22
CA GLY A 85 -9.11 -31.52 5.78
C GLY A 85 -8.47 -31.47 4.38
N ASN A 86 -9.15 -30.91 3.38
CA ASN A 86 -8.66 -30.79 2.01
C ASN A 86 -8.76 -29.32 1.53
N PRO A 87 -7.80 -28.80 0.73
CA PRO A 87 -7.77 -27.40 0.27
C PRO A 87 -9.03 -26.87 -0.42
N SER A 88 -9.81 -27.73 -1.06
CA SER A 88 -11.08 -27.40 -1.73
C SER A 88 -12.28 -27.31 -0.78
N SER A 89 -12.12 -27.78 0.45
CA SER A 89 -13.17 -27.79 1.48
C SER A 89 -13.08 -26.53 2.33
N VAL A 90 -13.49 -25.41 1.75
CA VAL A 90 -13.47 -24.08 2.40
C VAL A 90 -14.79 -23.85 3.15
N TYR A 91 -14.71 -23.32 4.36
CA TYR A 91 -15.87 -22.92 5.16
C TYR A 91 -15.71 -21.50 5.72
N VAL A 92 -16.82 -20.81 5.96
CA VAL A 92 -16.83 -19.48 6.59
C VAL A 92 -16.66 -19.64 8.09
N VAL A 93 -15.68 -18.93 8.65
CA VAL A 93 -15.38 -18.89 10.09
C VAL A 93 -16.13 -17.74 10.75
N GLU A 94 -16.13 -16.58 10.10
CA GLU A 94 -16.73 -15.34 10.59
C GLU A 94 -17.11 -14.50 9.37
N GLU A 95 -18.26 -13.82 9.43
CA GLU A 95 -18.70 -12.88 8.41
C GLU A 95 -19.56 -11.79 9.04
N TRP A 96 -19.30 -10.53 8.70
CA TRP A 96 -20.08 -9.40 9.15
C TRP A 96 -19.91 -8.18 8.23
N SER A 97 -20.74 -7.17 8.47
CA SER A 97 -20.68 -5.89 7.77
C SER A 97 -21.01 -4.74 8.70
N GLU A 98 -20.38 -3.60 8.45
CA GLU A 98 -20.55 -2.33 9.14
C GLU A 98 -20.92 -1.25 8.10
N ASP A 99 -21.95 -0.47 8.42
CA ASP A 99 -22.25 0.77 7.72
C ASP A 99 -21.69 1.97 8.49
N VAL A 100 -21.98 3.18 8.01
CA VAL A 100 -21.52 4.44 8.62
C VAL A 100 -21.88 4.59 10.11
N ASN A 101 -22.95 3.94 10.58
CA ASN A 101 -23.41 4.02 11.97
C ASN A 101 -22.76 2.97 12.88
N ALA A 102 -22.11 1.95 12.30
CA ALA A 102 -21.54 0.80 13.00
C ALA A 102 -20.04 0.59 12.70
N LEU A 103 -19.35 1.57 12.13
CA LEU A 103 -17.92 1.47 11.87
C LEU A 103 -17.14 1.20 13.18
N ASN A 104 -16.18 0.28 13.11
CA ASN A 104 -15.35 -0.16 14.24
C ASN A 104 -16.13 -0.83 15.40
N THR A 105 -17.30 -1.41 15.16
CA THR A 105 -17.96 -2.25 16.18
C THR A 105 -17.37 -3.65 16.27
N HIS A 106 -16.66 -4.10 15.22
CA HIS A 106 -15.94 -5.38 15.19
C HIS A 106 -14.42 -5.17 15.25
N GLU A 107 -13.76 -6.00 16.05
CA GLU A 107 -12.29 -5.98 16.23
C GLU A 107 -11.55 -6.70 15.11
N SER A 108 -12.16 -7.72 14.48
CA SER A 108 -11.62 -8.45 13.34
C SER A 108 -11.48 -7.57 12.09
N GLY A 109 -10.72 -8.06 11.11
CA GLY A 109 -10.57 -7.42 9.80
C GLY A 109 -9.55 -6.29 9.74
N ALA A 110 -9.38 -5.74 8.54
CA ALA A 110 -8.44 -4.65 8.30
C ALA A 110 -8.89 -3.35 8.99
N ALA A 111 -7.89 -2.55 9.39
CA ALA A 111 -8.11 -1.21 9.93
C ALA A 111 -8.82 -0.29 8.91
N LEU A 112 -9.59 0.68 9.42
CA LEU A 112 -10.27 1.69 8.62
C LEU A 112 -9.29 2.72 8.07
N LEU A 113 -8.58 2.34 7.01
CA LEU A 113 -7.69 3.21 6.25
C LEU A 113 -8.34 3.56 4.91
N THR A 114 -8.09 4.78 4.44
CA THR A 114 -8.30 5.17 3.04
C THR A 114 -7.05 4.83 2.24
N LEU A 115 -7.13 4.82 0.91
CA LEU A 115 -5.93 4.64 0.09
C LEU A 115 -4.89 5.76 0.32
N ASP A 116 -5.30 7.01 0.60
CA ASP A 116 -4.36 8.06 1.02
C ASP A 116 -3.55 7.62 2.24
N GLN A 117 -4.22 7.13 3.28
CA GLN A 117 -3.58 6.63 4.51
C GLN A 117 -2.73 5.37 4.26
N VAL A 118 -3.15 4.50 3.34
CA VAL A 118 -2.36 3.33 2.93
C VAL A 118 -1.06 3.76 2.24
N TYR A 119 -1.11 4.73 1.33
CA TYR A 119 0.10 5.27 0.68
C TYR A 119 1.01 5.99 1.68
N ASP A 120 0.44 6.72 2.64
CA ASP A 120 1.21 7.35 3.71
C ASP A 120 1.87 6.31 4.63
N LEU A 121 1.15 5.24 5.01
CA LEU A 121 1.70 4.14 5.80
C LEU A 121 2.82 3.42 5.04
N ALA A 122 2.62 3.16 3.75
CA ALA A 122 3.63 2.53 2.91
C ALA A 122 4.92 3.36 2.87
N LYS A 123 4.80 4.67 2.64
CA LYS A 123 5.94 5.59 2.52
C LYS A 123 6.70 5.78 3.83
N ASN A 124 5.97 5.96 4.92
CA ASN A 124 6.53 6.43 6.19
C ASN A 124 6.90 5.29 7.15
N ASP A 125 6.46 4.06 6.86
CA ASP A 125 6.74 2.90 7.70
C ASP A 125 7.10 1.66 6.88
N LEU A 126 6.15 1.13 6.09
CA LEU A 126 6.29 -0.23 5.54
C LEU A 126 7.47 -0.38 4.58
N LEU A 127 7.79 0.67 3.82
CA LEU A 127 8.84 0.64 2.81
C LEU A 127 10.16 1.29 3.27
N LEU A 128 10.31 1.64 4.54
CA LEU A 128 11.57 2.20 5.02
C LEU A 128 12.71 1.17 4.98
N LYS A 129 13.89 1.61 4.56
CA LYS A 129 15.11 0.78 4.54
C LYS A 129 15.47 0.35 5.95
N ARG A 130 15.57 -0.97 6.18
CA ARG A 130 16.02 -1.58 7.43
C ARG A 130 16.95 -2.76 7.11
N SER A 131 17.97 -2.99 7.94
CA SER A 131 18.97 -4.04 7.70
C SER A 131 18.52 -5.44 8.11
N ASN A 132 17.47 -5.55 8.92
CA ASN A 132 16.98 -6.80 9.50
C ASN A 132 15.68 -7.32 8.87
N VAL A 133 15.29 -6.76 7.72
CA VAL A 133 14.06 -7.14 7.01
C VAL A 133 14.29 -7.18 5.51
N GLU A 134 13.50 -7.99 4.82
CA GLU A 134 13.33 -7.94 3.38
C GLU A 134 12.04 -7.18 3.06
N THR A 135 12.15 -6.07 2.35
CA THR A 135 11.01 -5.20 1.99
C THR A 135 10.50 -5.51 0.60
N SER A 136 9.19 -5.56 0.42
CA SER A 136 8.54 -5.80 -0.87
C SER A 136 7.47 -4.76 -1.18
N PHE A 137 7.31 -4.49 -2.48
CA PHE A 137 6.29 -3.58 -3.01
C PHE A 137 5.76 -4.11 -4.33
N GLU A 138 4.44 -4.08 -4.50
CA GLU A 138 3.77 -4.44 -5.74
C GLU A 138 2.62 -3.47 -6.05
N ALA A 139 2.38 -3.22 -7.35
CA ALA A 139 1.35 -2.31 -7.83
C ALA A 139 0.49 -2.94 -8.95
N LYS A 140 -0.15 -4.07 -8.67
CA LYS A 140 -0.90 -4.88 -9.65
C LYS A 140 -2.35 -4.43 -9.87
N ASN A 141 -2.84 -3.45 -9.12
CA ASN A 141 -4.21 -2.93 -9.25
C ASN A 141 -4.27 -1.76 -10.26
N ASN A 142 -3.99 -2.02 -11.55
CA ASN A 142 -3.85 -0.98 -12.59
C ASN A 142 -2.81 0.10 -12.23
N GLY A 143 -1.68 -0.34 -11.67
CA GLY A 143 -0.63 0.57 -11.17
C GLY A 143 -0.88 1.11 -9.76
N LEU A 144 -2.04 0.84 -9.15
CA LEU A 144 -2.27 1.09 -7.73
C LEU A 144 -1.65 -0.02 -6.88
N ILE A 145 -1.31 0.31 -5.64
CA ILE A 145 -0.71 -0.60 -4.66
C ILE A 145 -1.54 -1.89 -4.54
N SER A 146 -0.87 -3.03 -4.65
CA SER A 146 -1.40 -4.37 -4.38
C SER A 146 -0.70 -5.04 -3.20
N SER A 147 0.54 -4.67 -2.92
CA SER A 147 1.24 -5.08 -1.70
C SER A 147 2.28 -4.04 -1.29
N ALA A 148 2.41 -3.76 0.00
CA ALA A 148 3.56 -3.07 0.57
C ALA A 148 3.81 -3.61 1.97
N GLY A 149 5.05 -3.95 2.27
CA GLY A 149 5.39 -4.53 3.55
C GLY A 149 6.80 -5.08 3.60
N TYR A 150 7.09 -5.79 4.68
CA TYR A 150 8.38 -6.43 4.88
C TYR A 150 8.23 -7.73 5.66
N VAL A 151 9.26 -8.57 5.57
CA VAL A 151 9.43 -9.79 6.35
C VAL A 151 10.73 -9.68 7.13
N GLU A 152 10.70 -9.97 8.43
CA GLU A 152 11.91 -10.00 9.26
C GLU A 152 12.84 -11.15 8.84
N ASN A 153 14.14 -10.90 8.83
CA ASN A 153 15.12 -11.93 8.44
C ASN A 153 15.03 -13.15 9.36
N GLY A 154 14.98 -14.34 8.77
CA GLY A 154 14.89 -15.61 9.51
C GLY A 154 13.47 -15.95 9.98
N CYS A 155 12.46 -15.19 9.57
CA CYS A 155 11.07 -15.55 9.82
C CYS A 155 10.64 -16.71 8.91
N GLN A 156 9.84 -17.63 9.46
CA GLN A 156 9.47 -18.88 8.78
C GLN A 156 8.09 -18.76 8.12
N ASP A 157 7.02 -18.79 8.93
CA ASP A 157 5.65 -18.85 8.44
C ASP A 157 4.84 -17.61 8.87
N ASP A 158 3.96 -17.12 7.98
CA ASP A 158 2.98 -16.04 8.24
C ASP A 158 3.56 -14.71 8.74
N CYS A 159 4.76 -14.35 8.25
CA CYS A 159 5.56 -13.25 8.79
C CYS A 159 5.39 -11.90 8.10
N PHE A 160 4.60 -11.82 7.04
CA PHE A 160 4.48 -10.59 6.26
C PHE A 160 3.82 -9.48 7.10
N ARG A 161 4.58 -8.41 7.37
CA ARG A 161 4.09 -7.21 8.02
C ARG A 161 3.83 -6.14 6.97
N GLY A 162 2.56 -5.89 6.69
CA GLY A 162 2.17 -4.92 5.69
C GLY A 162 0.71 -5.03 5.30
N ILE A 163 0.43 -4.59 4.08
CA ILE A 163 -0.90 -4.61 3.50
C ILE A 163 -0.86 -5.33 2.16
N SER A 164 -1.85 -6.20 1.93
CA SER A 164 -2.09 -6.87 0.66
C SER A 164 -3.50 -6.51 0.18
N ILE A 165 -3.61 -5.93 -1.01
CA ILE A 165 -4.86 -5.47 -1.61
C ILE A 165 -5.14 -6.29 -2.86
N LYS A 166 -6.20 -7.08 -2.80
CA LYS A 166 -6.65 -7.97 -3.88
C LYS A 166 -7.26 -7.22 -5.05
N SER A 167 -8.02 -6.16 -4.79
CA SER A 167 -8.65 -5.35 -5.83
C SER A 167 -8.97 -3.94 -5.35
N ILE A 168 -9.00 -3.00 -6.29
CA ILE A 168 -9.47 -1.63 -6.12
C ILE A 168 -10.42 -1.33 -7.29
N SER A 169 -11.61 -0.81 -7.01
CA SER A 169 -12.63 -0.50 -8.00
C SER A 169 -13.29 0.85 -7.73
N ASN A 170 -13.59 1.60 -8.79
CA ASN A 170 -14.48 2.76 -8.69
C ASN A 170 -15.90 2.31 -8.30
N LEU A 171 -16.66 3.18 -7.64
CA LEU A 171 -18.07 2.94 -7.28
C LEU A 171 -19.03 3.69 -8.19
#